data_AF-F2SUH9-F1
#
_entry.id   AF-F2SUH9-F1
#
_cell.length_a   1.000
_cell.length_b   1.000
_cell.length_c   1.000
_cell.angle_alpha   90.00
_cell.angle_beta   90.00
_cell.angle_gamma   90.00
#
_symmetry.space_group_name_H-M   'P 1'
#
loop_
_entity.id
_entity.type
_entity.pdbx_description
1 polymer ?
#
loop_
_entity_poly.entity_id
_entity_poly.type
_entity_poly.pdbx_seq_one_letter_code
_entity_poly.pdbx_strand_id
1 'polypeptide(L)'
;MDLSLMPCLSYLERHILQSTETKDLFVENFERMIKQRLADERAELERQGIDPQKAGPPSRYTVPRDTHEFESKIVYNDIAIPVKVPTAISPETVGDFSLVKLIQTFAGPHAASPQPFALHPHLTSSGPFTHPIIVLVNALLTQKRVIFLGHNRPSGEVAEAVLATCALASGGTLRGFTRHAFPYTDLTKIDELIKVPGFVAGVTNPTFANHHEWWDLLCDLPSGRMKISNRVEAAPVTEGMQYFQPQNQNSSSSLLGSSSNPPDLTGDVQFMDDILKSIASRHSEGVIRAKWRAYINKFTRISATFEEIVYGATALDIVGPDESPQDSSPMRERSGESTLRGHGYVWVDEATKQRELAAWVPRIEGWRNTRSYYYFIQDTATMHLVGKPLKGLDVQHHHDRLRTLKLSDVDAKAVYVAFSKSIKDYNSICQLLSVIPETQAGLFYLSMGLFHNDSVVRNATVDLLDRISVHEAGRHFWAQLSRFARLAYYRIKRDKEREVASPLSSPFDDNTSHSIVGVAVSHTSVGTKKGVRRS
;
A
#
# COMPACT_ATOMS: atom_id res chain seq x y z
N MET A 1 -3.90 -13.74 -30.05
CA MET A 1 -3.16 -12.67 -29.35
C MET A 1 -1.79 -13.25 -29.02
N ASP A 2 -0.71 -12.58 -29.42
CA ASP A 2 0.65 -13.00 -29.08
C ASP A 2 1.13 -12.23 -27.84
N LEU A 3 1.47 -12.96 -26.79
CA LEU A 3 1.96 -12.43 -25.51
C LEU A 3 3.37 -12.93 -25.18
N SER A 4 4.06 -13.55 -26.14
CA SER A 4 5.37 -14.19 -25.93
C SER A 4 6.47 -13.24 -25.44
N LEU A 5 6.36 -11.94 -25.73
CA LEU A 5 7.31 -10.92 -25.29
C LEU A 5 6.90 -10.23 -23.97
N MET A 6 5.74 -10.58 -23.42
CA MET A 6 5.27 -10.01 -22.16
C MET A 6 5.96 -10.73 -20.98
N PRO A 7 6.71 -10.01 -20.12
CA PRO A 7 7.43 -10.63 -19.02
C PRO A 7 6.48 -11.15 -17.94
N CYS A 8 6.82 -12.28 -17.33
CA CYS A 8 6.14 -12.78 -16.14
C CYS A 8 6.70 -12.11 -14.89
N LEU A 9 6.04 -11.03 -14.45
CA LEU A 9 6.43 -10.31 -13.23
C LEU A 9 6.04 -11.08 -11.96
N SER A 10 6.92 -11.06 -10.96
CA SER A 10 6.65 -11.59 -9.63
C SER A 10 5.52 -10.83 -8.94
N TYR A 11 4.98 -11.38 -7.84
CA TYR A 11 3.94 -10.68 -7.07
C TYR A 11 4.41 -9.30 -6.59
N LEU A 12 5.64 -9.20 -6.08
CA LEU A 12 6.20 -7.96 -5.56
C LEU A 12 6.45 -6.94 -6.69
N GLU A 13 6.98 -7.39 -7.83
CA GLU A 13 7.17 -6.53 -9.00
C GLU A 13 5.85 -5.98 -9.52
N ARG A 14 4.82 -6.84 -9.64
CA ARG A 14 3.47 -6.39 -10.02
C ARG A 14 2.92 -5.36 -9.03
N HIS A 15 3.14 -5.56 -7.73
CA HIS A 15 2.71 -4.63 -6.71
C HIS A 15 3.42 -3.28 -6.82
N ILE A 16 4.74 -3.28 -7.03
CA ILE A 16 5.54 -2.06 -7.20
C ILE A 16 5.05 -1.32 -8.45
N LEU A 17 4.93 -2.02 -9.59
CA LEU A 17 4.47 -1.43 -10.85
C LEU A 17 3.09 -0.78 -10.70
N GLN A 18 2.16 -1.43 -10.01
CA GLN A 18 0.81 -0.89 -9.72
C GLN A 18 0.78 0.27 -8.72
N SER A 19 1.91 0.62 -8.11
CA SER A 19 2.02 1.66 -7.09
C SER A 19 2.86 2.86 -7.55
N THR A 20 3.48 2.78 -8.72
CA THR A 20 4.27 3.86 -9.34
C THR A 20 3.58 4.35 -10.63
N GLU A 21 3.95 5.54 -11.07
CA GLU A 21 3.60 6.05 -12.41
C GLU A 21 4.80 6.00 -13.37
N THR A 22 5.93 5.45 -12.91
CA THR A 22 7.18 5.42 -13.66
C THR A 22 7.09 4.44 -14.82
N LYS A 23 7.06 4.96 -16.05
CA LYS A 23 6.76 4.21 -17.28
C LYS A 23 7.84 3.21 -17.69
N ASP A 24 9.07 3.38 -17.26
CA ASP A 24 10.21 2.55 -17.63
C ASP A 24 10.62 1.58 -16.51
N LEU A 25 9.75 1.37 -15.51
CA LEU A 25 10.00 0.40 -14.43
C LEU A 25 10.01 -1.03 -14.97
N PHE A 26 11.03 -1.82 -14.63
CA PHE A 26 11.23 -3.19 -15.10
C PHE A 26 11.37 -3.33 -16.63
N VAL A 27 11.83 -2.28 -17.31
CA VAL A 27 12.11 -2.32 -18.75
C VAL A 27 13.12 -3.42 -19.10
N GLU A 28 14.03 -3.73 -18.17
CA GLU A 28 15.05 -4.78 -18.27
C GLU A 28 14.42 -6.17 -18.47
N ASN A 29 13.23 -6.42 -17.92
CA ASN A 29 12.50 -7.68 -18.12
C ASN A 29 12.00 -7.83 -19.56
N PHE A 30 11.56 -6.74 -20.20
CA PHE A 30 11.21 -6.75 -21.62
C PHE A 30 12.43 -6.97 -22.52
N GLU A 31 13.55 -6.32 -22.20
CA GLU A 31 14.81 -6.55 -22.92
C GLU A 31 15.26 -8.01 -22.83
N ARG A 32 15.11 -8.64 -21.66
CA ARG A 32 15.42 -10.06 -21.46
C ARG A 32 14.55 -10.95 -22.33
N MET A 33 13.25 -10.63 -22.45
CA MET A 33 12.33 -11.39 -23.29
C MET A 33 12.64 -11.25 -24.78
N ILE A 34 13.00 -10.06 -25.23
CA ILE A 34 13.44 -9.82 -26.61
C ILE A 34 14.72 -10.61 -26.92
N LYS A 35 15.71 -10.57 -26.01
CA LYS A 35 16.96 -11.33 -26.16
C LYS A 35 16.71 -12.83 -26.23
N GLN A 36 15.83 -13.36 -25.37
CA GLN A 36 15.45 -14.77 -25.39
C GLN A 36 14.77 -15.14 -26.70
N ARG A 37 13.83 -14.31 -27.18
CA ARG A 37 13.12 -14.59 -28.44
C ARG A 37 14.06 -14.63 -29.64
N LEU A 38 15.00 -13.69 -29.72
CA LEU A 38 16.02 -13.68 -30.78
C LEU A 38 16.95 -14.90 -30.72
N ALA A 39 17.26 -15.39 -29.51
CA ALA A 39 18.04 -16.61 -29.33
C ALA A 39 17.25 -17.86 -29.76
N ASP A 40 15.96 -17.93 -29.43
CA ASP A 40 15.08 -19.03 -29.83
C ASP A 40 14.89 -19.08 -31.36
N GLU A 41 14.67 -17.93 -32.00
CA GLU A 41 14.58 -17.82 -33.47
C GLU A 41 15.88 -18.27 -34.15
N ARG A 42 17.04 -17.87 -33.60
CA ARG A 42 18.33 -18.32 -34.11
C ARG A 42 18.48 -19.84 -33.98
N ALA A 43 18.12 -20.41 -32.83
CA ALA A 43 18.18 -21.85 -32.60
C ALA A 43 17.20 -22.63 -33.50
N GLU A 44 16.05 -22.05 -33.85
CA GLU A 44 15.12 -22.62 -34.84
C GLU A 44 15.70 -22.63 -36.25
N LEU A 45 16.33 -21.53 -36.69
CA LEU A 45 16.99 -21.46 -38.00
C LEU A 45 18.15 -22.47 -38.12
N GLU A 46 18.97 -22.57 -37.07
CA GLU A 46 20.07 -23.54 -37.01
C GLU A 46 19.55 -24.99 -37.09
N ARG A 47 18.44 -25.30 -36.41
CA ARG A 47 17.77 -26.62 -36.51
C ARG A 47 17.21 -26.91 -37.92
N GLN A 48 16.85 -25.88 -38.66
CA GLN A 48 16.40 -26.00 -40.05
C GLN A 48 17.56 -26.02 -41.07
N GLY A 49 18.81 -25.97 -40.61
CA GLY A 49 19.99 -25.93 -41.47
C GLY A 49 20.16 -24.61 -42.25
N ILE A 50 19.46 -23.56 -41.84
CA ILE A 50 19.54 -22.24 -42.45
C ILE A 50 20.62 -21.44 -41.71
N ASP A 51 21.62 -20.97 -42.44
CA ASP A 51 22.66 -20.08 -41.91
C ASP A 51 21.99 -18.77 -41.43
N PRO A 52 22.09 -18.42 -40.12
CA PRO A 52 21.49 -17.20 -39.58
C PRO A 52 21.99 -15.92 -40.26
N GLN A 53 23.15 -15.95 -40.92
CA GLN A 53 23.67 -14.82 -41.70
C GLN A 53 23.03 -14.69 -43.10
N LYS A 54 22.37 -15.74 -43.58
CA LYS A 54 21.66 -15.79 -44.88
C LYS A 54 20.15 -15.73 -44.76
N ALA A 55 19.60 -16.07 -43.59
CA ALA A 55 18.23 -15.71 -43.23
C ALA A 55 18.14 -14.17 -43.23
N GLY A 56 17.04 -13.60 -43.74
CA GLY A 56 16.85 -12.16 -43.87
C GLY A 56 17.01 -11.37 -42.55
N PRO A 57 16.79 -10.04 -42.56
CA PRO A 57 16.97 -9.23 -41.36
C PRO A 57 16.13 -9.78 -40.19
N PRO A 58 16.69 -9.88 -38.98
CA PRO A 58 15.99 -10.44 -37.84
C PRO A 58 14.72 -9.64 -37.53
N SER A 59 13.73 -10.31 -36.96
CA SER A 59 12.52 -9.69 -36.44
C SER A 59 12.87 -8.50 -35.55
N ARG A 60 12.45 -7.30 -35.93
CA ARG A 60 12.77 -6.07 -35.19
C ARG A 60 11.81 -5.92 -34.02
N TYR A 61 12.18 -6.50 -32.89
CA TYR A 61 11.50 -6.28 -31.62
C TYR A 61 11.91 -4.94 -31.00
N THR A 62 10.93 -4.20 -30.49
CA THR A 62 11.15 -2.91 -29.82
C THR A 62 10.72 -2.99 -28.36
N VAL A 63 11.55 -2.43 -27.48
CA VAL A 63 11.23 -2.30 -26.07
C VAL A 63 10.05 -1.32 -25.90
N PRO A 64 9.02 -1.67 -25.10
CA PRO A 64 7.90 -0.78 -24.83
C PRO A 64 8.35 0.54 -24.20
N ARG A 65 7.69 1.64 -24.57
CA ARG A 65 7.90 2.96 -23.93
C ARG A 65 7.22 3.05 -22.56
N ASP A 66 6.20 2.24 -22.34
CA ASP A 66 5.45 2.14 -21.09
C ASP A 66 5.33 0.67 -20.73
N THR A 67 5.85 0.30 -19.57
CA THR A 67 5.87 -1.08 -19.09
C THR A 67 4.59 -1.49 -18.38
N HIS A 68 3.64 -0.57 -18.15
CA HIS A 68 2.33 -0.89 -17.56
C HIS A 68 1.38 -1.60 -18.54
N GLU A 69 1.59 -1.39 -19.84
CA GLU A 69 0.75 -1.92 -20.91
C GLU A 69 1.63 -2.59 -21.96
N PHE A 70 1.28 -3.81 -22.34
CA PHE A 70 1.91 -4.53 -23.44
C PHE A 70 1.04 -4.41 -24.70
N GLU A 71 1.61 -3.88 -25.77
CA GLU A 71 0.93 -3.78 -27.06
C GLU A 71 0.97 -5.11 -27.80
N SER A 72 -0.20 -5.72 -27.99
CA SER A 72 -0.40 -6.94 -28.77
C SER A 72 -1.43 -6.71 -29.88
N LYS A 73 -1.68 -7.74 -30.69
CA LYS A 73 -2.66 -7.72 -31.78
C LYS A 73 -3.51 -8.98 -31.75
N ILE A 74 -4.81 -8.82 -32.00
CA ILE A 74 -5.74 -9.93 -32.25
C ILE A 74 -6.10 -9.88 -33.74
N VAL A 75 -5.87 -10.99 -34.45
CA VAL A 75 -6.31 -11.12 -35.84
C VAL A 75 -7.76 -11.60 -35.83
N TYR A 76 -8.66 -10.79 -36.38
CA TYR A 76 -10.06 -11.13 -36.55
C TYR A 76 -10.46 -10.84 -38.01
N ASN A 77 -10.90 -11.85 -38.75
CA ASN A 77 -11.23 -11.76 -40.18
C ASN A 77 -10.11 -11.06 -41.00
N ASP A 78 -8.86 -11.51 -40.85
CA ASP A 78 -7.65 -10.94 -41.47
C ASP A 78 -7.33 -9.47 -41.11
N ILE A 79 -8.10 -8.87 -40.19
CA ILE A 79 -7.83 -7.54 -39.65
C ILE A 79 -7.09 -7.69 -38.32
N ALA A 80 -5.88 -7.15 -38.25
CA ALA A 80 -5.10 -7.10 -37.02
C ALA A 80 -5.57 -5.92 -36.14
N ILE A 81 -6.38 -6.23 -35.12
CA ILE A 81 -6.88 -5.26 -34.15
C ILE A 81 -5.82 -5.09 -33.05
N PRO A 82 -5.26 -3.88 -32.85
CA PRO A 82 -4.31 -3.62 -31.77
C PRO A 82 -5.03 -3.67 -30.42
N VAL A 83 -4.43 -4.35 -29.45
CA VAL A 83 -4.95 -4.48 -28.09
C VAL A 83 -3.82 -4.20 -27.11
N LYS A 84 -4.13 -3.43 -26.08
CA LYS A 84 -3.22 -3.18 -24.97
C LYS A 84 -3.58 -4.10 -23.81
N VAL A 85 -2.58 -4.79 -23.29
CA VAL A 85 -2.74 -5.78 -22.22
C VAL A 85 -2.00 -5.27 -20.98
N PRO A 86 -2.68 -5.03 -19.85
CA PRO A 86 -2.01 -4.62 -18.63
C PRO A 86 -1.00 -5.69 -18.17
N THR A 87 0.23 -5.27 -17.90
CA THR A 87 1.32 -6.17 -17.51
C THR A 87 1.24 -6.57 -16.05
N ALA A 88 0.62 -5.73 -15.21
CA ALA A 88 0.34 -6.02 -13.82
C ALA A 88 -1.14 -5.76 -13.51
N ILE A 89 -1.92 -6.84 -13.38
CA ILE A 89 -3.34 -6.79 -13.01
C ILE A 89 -3.49 -6.97 -11.48
N SER A 90 -4.22 -6.06 -10.82
CA SER A 90 -4.56 -6.22 -9.40
C SER A 90 -5.72 -7.21 -9.26
N PRO A 91 -5.82 -7.93 -8.12
CA PRO A 91 -7.02 -8.68 -7.78
C PRO A 91 -8.29 -7.86 -7.98
N GLU A 92 -9.38 -8.54 -8.37
CA GLU A 92 -10.72 -7.95 -8.52
C GLU A 92 -10.84 -6.84 -9.59
N THR A 93 -9.77 -6.56 -10.36
CA THR A 93 -9.81 -5.63 -11.50
C THR A 93 -10.25 -6.38 -12.74
N VAL A 94 -11.51 -6.20 -13.13
CA VAL A 94 -12.12 -6.83 -14.31
C VAL A 94 -12.70 -5.75 -15.21
N GLY A 95 -12.20 -5.68 -16.45
CA GLY A 95 -12.63 -4.69 -17.44
C GLY A 95 -12.13 -3.28 -17.16
N ASP A 96 -12.59 -2.35 -17.99
CA ASP A 96 -12.24 -0.94 -17.91
C ASP A 96 -13.33 -0.20 -17.12
N PHE A 97 -12.96 0.33 -15.97
CA PHE A 97 -13.83 1.13 -15.12
C PHE A 97 -13.02 2.25 -14.48
N SER A 98 -13.70 3.31 -14.01
CA SER A 98 -13.04 4.40 -13.31
C SER A 98 -13.51 4.51 -11.86
N LEU A 99 -12.58 4.37 -10.93
CA LEU A 99 -12.84 4.65 -9.50
C LEU A 99 -13.17 6.13 -9.28
N VAL A 100 -12.53 7.03 -10.02
CA VAL A 100 -12.77 8.48 -9.90
C VAL A 100 -14.21 8.82 -10.28
N LYS A 101 -14.70 8.27 -11.40
CA LYS A 101 -16.10 8.44 -11.83
C LYS A 101 -17.06 7.96 -10.75
N LEU A 102 -16.87 6.74 -10.23
CA LEU A 102 -17.70 6.18 -9.16
C LEU A 102 -17.73 7.07 -7.91
N ILE A 103 -16.56 7.52 -7.45
CA ILE A 103 -16.44 8.38 -6.27
C ILE A 103 -17.16 9.71 -6.50
N GLN A 104 -16.95 10.36 -7.64
CA GLN A 104 -17.59 11.64 -7.96
C GLN A 104 -19.11 11.52 -8.06
N THR A 105 -19.63 10.42 -8.63
CA THR A 105 -21.07 10.17 -8.76
C THR A 105 -21.79 10.24 -7.41
N PHE A 106 -21.21 9.71 -6.33
CA PHE A 106 -21.86 9.68 -5.02
C PHE A 106 -21.37 10.76 -4.05
N ALA A 107 -20.13 11.25 -4.18
CA ALA A 107 -19.59 12.28 -3.31
C ALA A 107 -20.18 13.67 -3.59
N GLY A 108 -20.34 14.04 -4.87
CA GLY A 108 -20.81 15.37 -5.26
C GLY A 108 -22.19 15.72 -4.68
N PRO A 109 -23.23 14.88 -4.94
CA PRO A 109 -24.55 15.11 -4.39
C PRO A 109 -24.54 15.13 -2.85
N HIS A 110 -23.78 14.25 -2.20
CA HIS A 110 -23.71 14.16 -0.75
C HIS A 110 -23.09 15.42 -0.12
N ALA A 111 -22.05 15.97 -0.73
CA ALA A 111 -21.46 17.23 -0.29
C ALA A 111 -22.41 18.44 -0.49
N ALA A 112 -23.14 18.48 -1.61
CA ALA A 112 -24.04 19.58 -1.92
C ALA A 112 -25.32 19.59 -1.07
N SER A 113 -25.87 18.41 -0.77
CA SER A 113 -27.05 18.23 0.08
C SER A 113 -26.91 16.91 0.85
N PRO A 114 -26.32 16.96 2.07
CA PRO A 114 -26.16 15.79 2.92
C PRO A 114 -27.52 15.25 3.35
N GLN A 115 -27.75 13.95 3.14
CA GLN A 115 -28.92 13.23 3.63
C GLN A 115 -28.48 12.18 4.66
N PRO A 116 -29.18 12.06 5.81
CA PRO A 116 -28.82 11.08 6.81
C PRO A 116 -29.19 9.66 6.34
N PHE A 117 -28.26 8.73 6.52
CA PHE A 117 -28.49 7.30 6.35
C PHE A 117 -29.23 6.72 7.56
N ALA A 118 -29.99 5.64 7.33
CA ALA A 118 -30.48 4.80 8.41
C ALA A 118 -29.29 4.19 9.16
N LEU A 119 -29.28 4.29 10.48
CA LEU A 119 -28.18 3.82 11.30
C LEU A 119 -28.07 2.30 11.26
N HIS A 120 -26.89 1.80 10.92
CA HIS A 120 -26.58 0.38 10.96
C HIS A 120 -25.11 0.19 11.38
N PRO A 121 -24.81 -0.61 12.44
CA PRO A 121 -23.46 -0.72 12.99
C PRO A 121 -22.37 -1.02 11.96
N HIS A 122 -22.62 -1.93 11.02
CA HIS A 122 -21.63 -2.26 9.97
C HIS A 122 -21.47 -1.18 8.89
N LEU A 123 -22.50 -0.37 8.60
CA LEU A 123 -22.54 0.46 7.39
C LEU A 123 -22.19 1.92 7.69
N THR A 124 -22.70 2.47 8.80
CA THR A 124 -22.59 3.87 9.17
C THR A 124 -21.56 4.07 10.27
N SER A 125 -20.28 3.84 9.97
CA SER A 125 -19.16 3.88 10.94
C SER A 125 -18.97 5.24 11.60
N SER A 126 -19.25 6.34 10.89
CA SER A 126 -19.15 7.73 11.38
C SER A 126 -20.52 8.34 11.71
N GLY A 127 -21.55 7.51 11.91
CA GLY A 127 -22.93 7.95 12.17
C GLY A 127 -23.74 8.24 10.90
N PRO A 128 -24.87 8.97 11.00
CA PRO A 128 -25.84 9.11 9.91
C PRO A 128 -25.28 9.77 8.64
N PHE A 129 -24.22 10.57 8.76
CA PHE A 129 -23.59 11.27 7.64
C PHE A 129 -22.26 10.63 7.20
N THR A 130 -22.10 9.33 7.46
CA THR A 130 -20.95 8.56 6.92
C THR A 130 -20.87 8.76 5.41
N HIS A 131 -19.66 9.00 4.89
CA HIS A 131 -19.47 9.25 3.45
C HIS A 131 -20.00 8.07 2.60
N PRO A 132 -20.77 8.28 1.51
CA PRO A 132 -21.42 7.20 0.75
C PRO A 132 -20.46 6.11 0.26
N ILE A 133 -19.25 6.50 -0.13
CA ILE A 133 -18.23 5.55 -0.59
C ILE A 133 -17.74 4.63 0.56
N ILE A 134 -17.68 5.14 1.78
CA ILE A 134 -17.36 4.33 2.97
C ILE A 134 -18.51 3.38 3.28
N VAL A 135 -19.76 3.84 3.20
CA VAL A 135 -20.96 2.98 3.32
C VAL A 135 -20.93 1.85 2.30
N LEU A 136 -20.57 2.15 1.05
CA LEU A 136 -20.47 1.18 -0.04
C LEU A 136 -19.39 0.12 0.22
N VAL A 137 -18.19 0.53 0.61
CA VAL A 137 -17.10 -0.41 0.94
C VAL A 137 -17.46 -1.25 2.16
N ASN A 138 -18.02 -0.65 3.21
CA ASN A 138 -18.52 -1.35 4.39
C ASN A 138 -19.56 -2.43 4.03
N ALA A 139 -20.47 -2.12 3.10
CA ALA A 139 -21.47 -3.07 2.63
C ALA A 139 -20.83 -4.29 1.96
N LEU A 140 -19.81 -4.09 1.12
CA LEU A 140 -19.09 -5.21 0.49
C LEU A 140 -18.27 -6.02 1.50
N LEU A 141 -17.54 -5.33 2.39
CA LEU A 141 -16.73 -5.98 3.43
C LEU A 141 -17.57 -6.85 4.37
N THR A 142 -18.82 -6.46 4.62
CA THR A 142 -19.75 -7.19 5.51
C THR A 142 -20.79 -8.04 4.75
N GLN A 143 -20.52 -8.35 3.48
CA GLN A 143 -21.34 -9.21 2.62
C GLN A 143 -22.84 -8.81 2.56
N LYS A 144 -23.13 -7.51 2.51
CA LYS A 144 -24.48 -7.01 2.27
C LYS A 144 -24.87 -7.12 0.80
N ARG A 145 -26.18 -7.12 0.53
CA ARG A 145 -26.76 -7.13 -0.82
C ARG A 145 -26.81 -5.71 -1.37
N VAL A 146 -25.99 -5.43 -2.37
CA VAL A 146 -25.85 -4.09 -2.97
C VAL A 146 -26.42 -4.09 -4.38
N ILE A 147 -27.28 -3.12 -4.68
CA ILE A 147 -27.85 -2.93 -6.02
C ILE A 147 -27.51 -1.55 -6.56
N PHE A 148 -26.94 -1.51 -7.77
CA PHE A 148 -26.78 -0.31 -8.58
C PHE A 148 -27.96 -0.16 -9.53
N LEU A 149 -28.77 0.89 -9.31
CA LEU A 149 -29.90 1.22 -10.18
C LEU A 149 -29.48 2.28 -11.20
N GLY A 150 -29.53 1.92 -12.48
CA GLY A 150 -29.27 2.81 -13.61
C GLY A 150 -30.50 3.03 -14.47
N HIS A 151 -31.61 3.51 -13.89
CA HIS A 151 -32.80 3.81 -14.69
C HIS A 151 -32.49 4.89 -15.74
N ASN A 152 -32.87 4.64 -17.00
CA ASN A 152 -32.52 5.48 -18.16
C ASN A 152 -31.01 5.71 -18.36
N ARG A 153 -30.16 4.78 -17.88
CA ARG A 153 -28.73 4.76 -18.16
C ARG A 153 -28.36 3.54 -19.01
N PRO A 154 -27.31 3.64 -19.85
CA PRO A 154 -26.78 2.47 -20.55
C PRO A 154 -26.37 1.38 -19.55
N SER A 155 -26.69 0.12 -19.84
CA SER A 155 -26.30 -1.01 -18.99
C SER A 155 -24.78 -1.12 -18.79
N GLY A 156 -23.99 -0.65 -19.76
CA GLY A 156 -22.54 -0.55 -19.64
C GLY A 156 -22.08 0.35 -18.48
N GLU A 157 -22.70 1.52 -18.28
CA GLU A 157 -22.38 2.43 -17.17
C GLU A 157 -22.72 1.80 -15.81
N VAL A 158 -23.79 1.00 -15.76
CA VAL A 158 -24.18 0.25 -14.55
C VAL A 158 -23.17 -0.87 -14.26
N ALA A 159 -22.76 -1.62 -15.28
CA ALA A 159 -21.76 -2.67 -15.16
C ALA A 159 -20.40 -2.12 -14.71
N GLU A 160 -19.96 -0.99 -15.26
CA GLU A 160 -18.75 -0.27 -14.83
C GLU A 160 -18.81 0.08 -13.34
N ALA A 161 -19.93 0.59 -12.83
CA ALA A 161 -20.08 0.96 -11.43
C ALA A 161 -19.98 -0.26 -10.50
N VAL A 162 -20.58 -1.39 -10.89
CA VAL A 162 -20.49 -2.67 -10.16
C VAL A 162 -19.03 -3.14 -10.07
N LEU A 163 -18.34 -3.18 -11.21
CA LEU A 163 -16.94 -3.65 -11.29
C LEU A 163 -15.97 -2.70 -10.57
N ALA A 164 -16.17 -1.39 -10.70
CA ALA A 164 -15.43 -0.39 -9.94
C ALA A 164 -15.58 -0.58 -8.43
N THR A 165 -16.80 -0.90 -7.97
CA THR A 165 -17.06 -1.15 -6.55
C THR A 165 -16.32 -2.38 -6.03
N CYS A 166 -16.25 -3.47 -6.81
CA CYS A 166 -15.48 -4.65 -6.44
C CYS A 166 -13.98 -4.33 -6.27
N ALA A 167 -13.41 -3.59 -7.22
CA ALA A 167 -12.01 -3.18 -7.15
C ALA A 167 -11.73 -2.19 -6.01
N LEU A 168 -12.69 -1.32 -5.71
CA LEU A 168 -12.61 -0.37 -4.60
C LEU A 168 -12.54 -1.08 -3.24
N ALA A 169 -13.48 -2.02 -3.00
CA ALA A 169 -13.50 -2.80 -1.76
C ALA A 169 -12.31 -3.77 -1.65
N SER A 170 -11.82 -4.26 -2.78
CA SER A 170 -10.59 -5.05 -2.84
C SER A 170 -9.36 -4.28 -2.37
N GLY A 171 -9.23 -3.01 -2.79
CA GLY A 171 -7.98 -2.27 -2.69
C GLY A 171 -6.83 -2.91 -3.48
N GLY A 172 -7.09 -3.96 -4.27
CA GLY A 172 -6.07 -4.82 -4.88
C GLY A 172 -5.39 -5.78 -3.89
N THR A 173 -5.94 -5.95 -2.68
CA THR A 173 -5.42 -6.87 -1.65
C THR A 173 -6.45 -7.95 -1.33
N LEU A 174 -7.70 -7.56 -1.04
CA LEU A 174 -8.78 -8.49 -0.71
C LEU A 174 -9.41 -9.08 -1.98
N ARG A 175 -9.73 -10.37 -1.98
CA ARG A 175 -10.37 -11.04 -3.11
C ARG A 175 -11.71 -11.68 -2.76
N GLY A 176 -12.47 -12.05 -3.79
CA GLY A 176 -13.73 -12.77 -3.71
C GLY A 176 -14.98 -11.96 -4.07
N PHE A 177 -14.86 -10.65 -4.32
CA PHE A 177 -15.99 -9.77 -4.60
C PHE A 177 -16.61 -10.03 -5.99
N THR A 178 -15.77 -10.23 -7.00
CA THR A 178 -16.14 -10.53 -8.39
C THR A 178 -16.89 -11.85 -8.54
N ARG A 179 -16.70 -12.80 -7.61
CA ARG A 179 -17.41 -14.10 -7.62
C ARG A 179 -18.92 -13.97 -7.36
N HIS A 180 -19.34 -12.88 -6.73
CA HIS A 180 -20.73 -12.56 -6.44
C HIS A 180 -21.09 -11.17 -6.99
N ALA A 181 -20.38 -10.74 -8.02
CA ALA A 181 -20.70 -9.55 -8.78
C ALA A 181 -21.53 -9.94 -10.00
N PHE A 182 -22.66 -9.27 -10.17
CA PHE A 182 -23.55 -9.41 -11.31
C PHE A 182 -23.58 -8.06 -12.03
N PRO A 183 -22.64 -7.78 -12.96
CA PRO A 183 -22.54 -6.49 -13.62
C PRO A 183 -23.87 -6.03 -14.26
N TYR A 184 -24.68 -7.01 -14.66
CA TYR A 184 -26.07 -6.77 -15.04
C TYR A 184 -26.96 -7.97 -14.66
N THR A 185 -28.15 -7.70 -14.12
CA THR A 185 -29.21 -8.69 -13.89
C THR A 185 -30.59 -8.10 -14.18
N ASP A 186 -31.54 -8.97 -14.49
CA ASP A 186 -32.94 -8.62 -14.73
C ASP A 186 -33.85 -9.13 -13.60
N LEU A 187 -35.15 -8.84 -13.72
CA LEU A 187 -36.16 -9.30 -12.76
C LEU A 187 -36.38 -10.82 -12.81
N THR A 188 -36.04 -11.49 -13.92
CA THR A 188 -36.31 -12.92 -14.06
C THR A 188 -35.43 -13.78 -13.15
N LYS A 189 -34.26 -13.24 -12.75
CA LYS A 189 -33.28 -13.93 -11.91
C LYS A 189 -33.34 -13.55 -10.43
N ILE A 190 -34.34 -12.77 -10.01
CA ILE A 190 -34.40 -12.25 -8.64
C ILE A 190 -34.42 -13.36 -7.57
N ASP A 191 -35.18 -14.43 -7.84
CA ASP A 191 -35.29 -15.57 -6.92
C ASP A 191 -33.98 -16.34 -6.76
N GLU A 192 -33.11 -16.33 -7.78
CA GLU A 192 -31.77 -16.89 -7.71
C GLU A 192 -30.80 -15.93 -7.01
N LEU A 193 -30.92 -14.64 -7.30
CA LEU A 193 -30.06 -13.59 -6.73
C LEU A 193 -30.20 -13.51 -5.21
N ILE A 194 -31.42 -13.60 -4.69
CA ILE A 194 -31.70 -13.53 -3.24
C ILE A 194 -31.12 -14.74 -2.48
N LYS A 195 -30.90 -15.89 -3.15
CA LYS A 195 -30.24 -17.06 -2.53
C LYS A 195 -28.76 -16.82 -2.26
N VAL A 196 -28.15 -15.82 -2.90
CA VAL A 196 -26.76 -15.43 -2.65
C VAL A 196 -26.72 -14.59 -1.37
N PRO A 197 -26.00 -15.00 -0.32
CA PRO A 197 -26.02 -14.30 0.98
C PRO A 197 -25.65 -12.82 0.90
N GLY A 198 -24.72 -12.48 0.02
CA GLY A 198 -24.28 -11.12 -0.25
C GLY A 198 -23.80 -11.02 -1.69
N PHE A 199 -24.22 -9.98 -2.40
CA PHE A 199 -23.91 -9.76 -3.80
C PHE A 199 -23.82 -8.28 -4.13
N VAL A 200 -23.20 -7.96 -5.27
CA VAL A 200 -23.29 -6.62 -5.88
C VAL A 200 -23.85 -6.77 -7.28
N ALA A 201 -24.97 -6.11 -7.58
CA ALA A 201 -25.68 -6.29 -8.84
C ALA A 201 -26.04 -4.98 -9.52
N GLY A 202 -25.98 -4.96 -10.85
CA GLY A 202 -26.40 -3.84 -11.68
C GLY A 202 -27.79 -4.09 -12.28
N VAL A 203 -28.70 -3.12 -12.17
CA VAL A 203 -30.06 -3.21 -12.70
C VAL A 203 -30.48 -1.91 -13.36
N THR A 204 -31.36 -1.97 -14.36
CA THR A 204 -31.94 -0.79 -15.02
C THR A 204 -33.43 -0.62 -14.74
N ASN A 205 -34.08 -1.66 -14.19
CA ASN A 205 -35.50 -1.65 -13.90
C ASN A 205 -35.77 -0.91 -12.58
N PRO A 206 -36.60 0.16 -12.58
CA PRO A 206 -36.86 0.95 -11.37
C PRO A 206 -37.65 0.19 -10.29
N THR A 207 -38.30 -0.93 -10.62
CA THR A 207 -39.04 -1.77 -9.66
C THR A 207 -38.16 -2.19 -8.48
N PHE A 208 -36.86 -2.40 -8.69
CA PHE A 208 -35.92 -2.72 -7.62
C PHE A 208 -35.90 -1.68 -6.49
N ALA A 209 -36.16 -0.40 -6.77
CA ALA A 209 -36.18 0.65 -5.75
C ALA A 209 -37.33 0.50 -4.74
N ASN A 210 -38.43 -0.16 -5.14
CA ASN A 210 -39.63 -0.30 -4.32
C ASN A 210 -39.61 -1.56 -3.44
N HIS A 211 -38.79 -2.56 -3.79
CA HIS A 211 -38.68 -3.84 -3.08
C HIS A 211 -37.47 -3.85 -2.15
N HIS A 212 -37.64 -3.29 -0.96
CA HIS A 212 -36.60 -3.14 0.06
C HIS A 212 -36.10 -4.49 0.62
N GLU A 213 -36.83 -5.58 0.39
CA GLU A 213 -36.47 -6.94 0.77
C GLU A 213 -35.39 -7.56 -0.14
N TRP A 214 -35.16 -6.99 -1.34
CA TRP A 214 -34.21 -7.53 -2.32
C TRP A 214 -32.76 -7.05 -2.13
N TRP A 215 -32.56 -5.99 -1.35
CA TRP A 215 -31.26 -5.36 -1.16
C TRP A 215 -31.13 -4.75 0.23
N ASP A 216 -29.89 -4.59 0.68
CA ASP A 216 -29.55 -3.91 1.92
C ASP A 216 -29.06 -2.48 1.66
N LEU A 217 -28.37 -2.27 0.53
CA LEU A 217 -27.94 -0.95 0.04
C LEU A 217 -28.34 -0.76 -1.43
N LEU A 218 -29.06 0.33 -1.73
CA LEU A 218 -29.40 0.75 -3.08
C LEU A 218 -28.57 1.97 -3.47
N CYS A 219 -27.84 1.87 -4.57
CA CYS A 219 -27.02 2.91 -5.17
C CYS A 219 -27.69 3.41 -6.45
N ASP A 220 -28.32 4.58 -6.40
CA ASP A 220 -29.02 5.18 -7.53
C ASP A 220 -28.05 6.05 -8.35
N LEU A 221 -27.67 5.56 -9.54
CA LEU A 221 -26.69 6.21 -10.41
C LEU A 221 -27.18 7.55 -10.99
N PRO A 222 -28.42 7.66 -11.53
CA PRO A 222 -28.98 8.93 -11.98
C PRO A 222 -28.96 10.06 -10.95
N SER A 223 -29.35 9.78 -9.70
CA SER A 223 -29.40 10.80 -8.65
C SER A 223 -28.09 10.95 -7.87
N GLY A 224 -27.20 9.96 -7.96
CA GLY A 224 -25.98 9.86 -7.16
C GLY A 224 -26.28 9.72 -5.66
N ARG A 225 -27.41 9.09 -5.31
CA ARG A 225 -27.84 8.88 -3.92
C ARG A 225 -27.73 7.41 -3.54
N MET A 226 -27.43 7.15 -2.27
CA MET A 226 -27.48 5.82 -1.70
C MET A 226 -28.58 5.77 -0.64
N LYS A 227 -29.24 4.61 -0.51
CA LYS A 227 -30.27 4.35 0.50
C LYS A 227 -29.99 3.01 1.18
N ILE A 228 -30.06 2.99 2.50
CA ILE A 228 -30.00 1.74 3.29
C ILE A 228 -31.43 1.25 3.48
N SER A 229 -31.65 -0.04 3.25
CA SER A 229 -32.96 -0.66 3.37
C SER A 229 -33.43 -0.63 4.83
N ASN A 230 -34.73 -0.42 5.03
CA ASN A 230 -35.36 -0.58 6.35
C ASN A 230 -35.55 -2.04 6.74
N ARG A 231 -35.28 -2.98 5.83
CA ARG A 231 -35.32 -4.43 6.06
C ARG A 231 -33.91 -5.02 6.24
N VAL A 232 -32.87 -4.19 6.31
CA VAL A 232 -31.50 -4.66 6.55
C VAL A 232 -31.44 -5.43 7.87
N GLU A 233 -30.85 -6.62 7.83
CA GLU A 233 -30.66 -7.44 9.03
C GLU A 233 -29.72 -6.74 10.02
N ALA A 234 -30.13 -6.68 11.28
CA ALA A 234 -29.35 -6.09 12.35
C ALA A 234 -28.03 -6.86 12.56
N ALA A 235 -26.97 -6.14 12.91
CA ALA A 235 -25.69 -6.75 13.26
C ALA A 235 -25.86 -7.67 14.50
N PRO A 236 -25.39 -8.92 14.46
CA PRO A 236 -25.39 -9.78 15.63
C PRO A 236 -24.47 -9.20 16.71
N VAL A 237 -24.76 -9.48 17.98
CA VAL A 237 -23.87 -9.13 19.08
C VAL A 237 -22.68 -10.10 19.07
N THR A 238 -21.48 -9.58 18.88
CA THR A 238 -20.24 -10.37 18.85
C THR A 238 -19.38 -10.18 20.09
N GLU A 239 -18.43 -11.09 20.31
CA GLU A 239 -17.49 -11.03 21.43
C GLU A 239 -16.67 -9.74 21.41
N GLY A 240 -16.24 -9.26 20.24
CA GLY A 240 -15.55 -7.98 20.12
C GLY A 240 -16.41 -6.79 20.52
N MET A 241 -17.71 -6.81 20.16
CA MET A 241 -18.64 -5.76 20.58
C MET A 241 -18.81 -5.74 22.09
N GLN A 242 -18.81 -6.89 22.75
CA GLN A 242 -18.88 -7.01 24.20
C GLN A 242 -17.57 -6.57 24.88
N TYR A 243 -16.43 -6.98 24.33
CA TYR A 243 -15.10 -6.62 24.85
C TYR A 243 -14.91 -5.10 24.89
N PHE A 244 -15.27 -4.41 23.80
CA PHE A 244 -15.15 -2.96 23.69
C PHE A 244 -16.39 -2.19 24.18
N GLN A 245 -17.43 -2.87 24.67
CA GLN A 245 -18.69 -2.25 25.14
C GLN A 245 -18.51 -1.18 26.24
N PRO A 246 -17.68 -1.39 27.28
CA PRO A 246 -17.49 -0.38 28.33
C PRO A 246 -16.87 0.92 27.78
N GLN A 247 -16.04 0.79 26.76
CA GLN A 247 -15.33 1.89 26.11
C GLN A 247 -16.21 2.60 25.07
N ASN A 248 -17.11 1.85 24.44
CA ASN A 248 -18.08 2.36 23.48
C ASN A 248 -19.23 3.13 24.18
N GLN A 249 -19.57 2.82 25.44
CA GLN A 249 -20.57 3.58 26.21
C GLN A 249 -20.13 5.02 26.52
N ASN A 250 -18.83 5.25 26.76
CA ASN A 250 -18.28 6.59 26.92
C ASN A 250 -18.17 7.35 25.58
N SER A 251 -18.12 6.62 24.46
CA SER A 251 -18.01 7.18 23.11
C SER A 251 -19.39 7.44 22.47
N SER A 252 -20.39 6.61 22.77
CA SER A 252 -21.77 6.72 22.28
C SER A 252 -22.54 7.87 22.95
N SER A 253 -22.19 8.24 24.18
CA SER A 253 -22.61 9.49 24.81
C SER A 253 -22.21 10.72 23.99
N SER A 254 -21.13 10.65 23.21
CA SER A 254 -20.67 11.75 22.35
C SER A 254 -21.30 11.75 20.95
N LEU A 255 -21.97 10.66 20.55
CA LEU A 255 -22.75 10.59 19.30
C LEU A 255 -24.19 11.14 19.47
N LEU A 256 -24.68 11.16 20.71
CA LEU A 256 -25.98 11.74 21.11
C LEU A 256 -25.83 13.18 21.66
N GLY A 257 -24.59 13.61 21.93
CA GLY A 257 -24.26 14.94 22.40
C GLY A 257 -24.11 15.92 21.23
N SER A 258 -24.77 17.07 21.34
CA SER A 258 -24.76 18.21 20.41
C SER A 258 -23.38 18.88 20.28
N SER A 259 -22.33 18.15 19.91
CA SER A 259 -21.11 18.73 19.34
C SER A 259 -21.24 18.73 17.82
N SER A 260 -20.93 19.85 17.18
CA SER A 260 -21.14 20.06 15.75
C SER A 260 -20.26 19.21 14.83
N ASN A 261 -19.32 18.44 15.38
CA ASN A 261 -18.51 17.44 14.66
C ASN A 261 -18.12 16.30 15.64
N PRO A 262 -18.63 15.07 15.49
CA PRO A 262 -18.12 13.93 16.25
C PRO A 262 -16.64 13.68 15.89
N PRO A 263 -15.80 13.21 16.83
CA PRO A 263 -14.41 12.87 16.53
C PRO A 263 -14.35 11.75 15.48
N ASP A 264 -13.53 11.92 14.44
CA ASP A 264 -13.31 10.90 13.40
C ASP A 264 -12.42 9.77 13.95
N LEU A 265 -13.05 8.85 14.68
CA LEU A 265 -12.34 7.75 15.36
C LEU A 265 -11.84 6.67 14.39
N THR A 266 -12.47 6.52 13.22
CA THR A 266 -12.04 5.57 12.18
C THR A 266 -11.03 6.19 11.21
N GLY A 267 -10.97 7.52 11.13
CA GLY A 267 -10.18 8.25 10.14
C GLY A 267 -10.84 8.27 8.75
N ASP A 268 -12.12 7.89 8.66
CA ASP A 268 -12.84 7.73 7.40
C ASP A 268 -13.10 9.10 6.74
N VAL A 269 -13.38 10.14 7.54
CA VAL A 269 -13.63 11.50 7.04
C VAL A 269 -12.33 12.09 6.50
N GLN A 270 -11.26 12.03 7.30
CA GLN A 270 -9.94 12.52 6.87
C GLN A 270 -9.44 11.81 5.60
N PHE A 271 -9.65 10.50 5.52
CA PHE A 271 -9.28 9.71 4.35
C PHE A 271 -10.07 10.13 3.10
N MET A 272 -11.39 10.29 3.21
CA MET A 272 -12.21 10.69 2.07
C MET A 272 -11.90 12.13 1.62
N ASP A 273 -11.62 13.05 2.54
CA ASP A 273 -11.19 14.41 2.21
C ASP A 273 -9.89 14.41 1.40
N ASP A 274 -8.93 13.58 1.78
CA ASP A 274 -7.66 13.42 1.07
C ASP A 274 -7.85 12.79 -0.34
N ILE A 275 -8.76 11.83 -0.49
CA ILE A 275 -9.16 11.28 -1.80
C ILE A 275 -9.79 12.37 -2.69
N LEU A 276 -10.77 13.10 -2.17
CA LEU A 276 -11.47 14.15 -2.92
C LEU A 276 -10.52 15.29 -3.31
N LYS A 277 -9.58 15.65 -2.42
CA LYS A 277 -8.52 16.61 -2.71
C LYS A 277 -7.61 16.12 -3.84
N SER A 278 -7.22 14.85 -3.83
CA SER A 278 -6.42 14.27 -4.92
C SER A 278 -7.15 14.30 -6.27
N ILE A 279 -8.45 13.97 -6.28
CA ILE A 279 -9.31 14.04 -7.47
C ILE A 279 -9.42 15.48 -7.97
N ALA A 280 -9.70 16.44 -7.08
CA ALA A 280 -9.77 17.86 -7.43
C ALA A 280 -8.44 18.40 -8.00
N SER A 281 -7.32 17.87 -7.48
CA SER A 281 -5.97 18.20 -7.94
C SER A 281 -5.55 17.41 -9.19
N ARG A 282 -6.46 16.64 -9.81
CA ARG A 282 -6.24 15.86 -11.04
C ARG A 282 -5.09 14.86 -10.94
N HIS A 283 -4.88 14.26 -9.77
CA HIS A 283 -3.99 13.10 -9.67
C HIS A 283 -4.53 11.94 -10.52
N SER A 284 -3.64 11.08 -11.01
CA SER A 284 -4.03 9.92 -11.80
C SER A 284 -4.91 8.95 -11.00
N GLU A 285 -5.64 8.09 -11.70
CA GLU A 285 -6.40 7.03 -11.05
C GLU A 285 -5.48 6.03 -10.31
N GLY A 286 -4.22 5.88 -10.74
CA GLY A 286 -3.21 5.07 -10.05
C GLY A 286 -2.97 5.54 -8.61
N VAL A 287 -2.89 6.86 -8.39
CA VAL A 287 -2.75 7.44 -7.05
C VAL A 287 -3.97 7.16 -6.19
N ILE A 288 -5.18 7.27 -6.75
CA ILE A 288 -6.43 6.98 -6.03
C ILE A 288 -6.48 5.50 -5.62
N ARG A 289 -6.10 4.59 -6.52
CA ARG A 289 -5.98 3.15 -6.25
C ARG A 289 -4.95 2.87 -5.14
N ALA A 290 -3.80 3.54 -5.17
CA ALA A 290 -2.76 3.38 -4.15
C ALA A 290 -3.24 3.83 -2.76
N LYS A 291 -4.01 4.94 -2.67
CA LYS A 291 -4.60 5.40 -1.41
C LYS A 291 -5.64 4.41 -0.86
N TRP A 292 -6.51 3.88 -1.72
CA TRP A 292 -7.48 2.83 -1.33
C TRP A 292 -6.80 1.53 -0.89
N ARG A 293 -5.75 1.13 -1.59
CA ARG A 293 -4.91 -0.01 -1.18
C ARG A 293 -4.31 0.20 0.21
N ALA A 294 -3.79 1.40 0.48
CA ALA A 294 -3.26 1.74 1.80
C ALA A 294 -4.34 1.68 2.89
N TYR A 295 -5.56 2.14 2.60
CA TYR A 295 -6.69 2.06 3.51
C TYR A 295 -7.10 0.61 3.81
N ILE A 296 -7.18 -0.26 2.80
CA ILE A 296 -7.48 -1.68 2.98
C ILE A 296 -6.34 -2.43 3.68
N ASN A 297 -5.07 -2.10 3.39
CA ASN A 297 -3.94 -2.67 4.11
C ASN A 297 -3.92 -2.24 5.59
N LYS A 298 -4.31 -0.99 5.89
CA LYS A 298 -4.52 -0.53 7.27
C LYS A 298 -5.62 -1.36 7.94
N PHE A 299 -6.76 -1.54 7.26
CA PHE A 299 -7.87 -2.36 7.75
C PHE A 299 -7.43 -3.78 8.14
N THR A 300 -6.73 -4.48 7.26
CA THR A 300 -6.32 -5.87 7.51
C THR A 300 -5.31 -5.97 8.66
N ARG A 301 -4.38 -5.01 8.77
CA ARG A 301 -3.40 -4.98 9.88
C ARG A 301 -4.05 -4.65 11.23
N ILE A 302 -4.99 -3.71 11.26
CA ILE A 302 -5.78 -3.42 12.48
C ILE A 302 -6.63 -4.63 12.86
N SER A 303 -7.22 -5.32 11.88
CA SER A 303 -8.01 -6.53 12.11
C SER A 303 -7.17 -7.66 12.72
N ALA A 304 -5.92 -7.84 12.28
CA ALA A 304 -5.00 -8.81 12.85
C ALA A 304 -4.75 -8.53 14.35
N THR A 305 -4.43 -7.29 14.70
CA THR A 305 -4.24 -6.89 16.11
C THR A 305 -5.52 -7.02 16.94
N PHE A 306 -6.68 -6.69 16.36
CA PHE A 306 -7.97 -6.90 17.02
C PHE A 306 -8.20 -8.38 17.36
N GLU A 307 -7.89 -9.29 16.42
CA GLU A 307 -8.05 -10.72 16.64
C GLU A 307 -7.13 -11.25 17.74
N GLU A 308 -5.88 -10.81 17.76
CA GLU A 308 -4.95 -11.15 18.84
C GLU A 308 -5.47 -10.70 20.22
N ILE A 309 -6.07 -9.51 20.30
CA ILE A 309 -6.58 -8.95 21.57
C ILE A 309 -7.85 -9.66 22.05
N VAL A 310 -8.80 -9.90 21.14
CA VAL A 310 -10.13 -10.43 21.51
C VAL A 310 -10.15 -11.95 21.54
N TYR A 311 -9.47 -12.60 20.58
CA TYR A 311 -9.50 -14.06 20.38
C TYR A 311 -8.19 -14.75 20.76
N GLY A 312 -7.16 -13.99 21.14
CA GLY A 312 -5.86 -14.51 21.60
C GLY A 312 -4.89 -14.90 20.48
N ALA A 313 -5.35 -14.95 19.22
CA ALA A 313 -4.53 -15.26 18.06
C ALA A 313 -5.18 -14.72 16.78
N THR A 314 -4.37 -14.53 15.73
CA THR A 314 -4.85 -14.15 14.40
C THR A 314 -4.31 -15.10 13.33
N ALA A 315 -5.13 -15.35 12.30
CA ALA A 315 -4.71 -16.03 11.08
C ALA A 315 -4.32 -15.05 9.97
N LEU A 316 -4.46 -13.74 10.22
CA LEU A 316 -4.26 -12.67 9.23
C LEU A 316 -2.81 -12.23 9.13
N ASP A 317 -2.00 -12.51 10.14
CA ASP A 317 -0.56 -12.31 10.12
C ASP A 317 0.15 -13.59 10.59
N ILE A 318 1.10 -14.06 9.81
CA ILE A 318 1.87 -15.27 10.12
C ILE A 318 3.23 -14.81 10.62
N VAL A 319 3.33 -14.76 11.94
CA VAL A 319 4.55 -14.53 12.68
C VAL A 319 5.36 -15.83 12.68
N GLY A 320 6.65 -15.75 12.34
CA GLY A 320 7.51 -16.94 12.25
C GLY A 320 7.64 -17.66 13.60
N PRO A 321 7.97 -18.97 13.63
CA PRO A 321 8.07 -19.75 14.86
C PRO A 321 9.09 -19.22 15.89
N ASP A 322 10.02 -18.35 15.47
CA ASP A 322 11.02 -17.70 16.34
C ASP A 322 10.50 -16.42 17.04
N GLU A 323 9.32 -15.94 16.66
CA GLU A 323 8.63 -14.80 17.26
C GLU A 323 7.37 -15.30 17.99
N SER A 324 7.53 -15.67 19.27
CA SER A 324 6.38 -15.93 20.15
C SER A 324 5.54 -14.65 20.36
N PRO A 325 4.23 -14.77 20.73
CA PRO A 325 3.35 -13.62 20.97
C PRO A 325 3.97 -12.63 21.96
N GLN A 326 3.56 -11.36 21.87
CA GLN A 326 4.00 -10.26 22.72
C GLN A 326 3.74 -10.56 24.22
N ASP A 327 4.66 -11.26 24.88
CA ASP A 327 4.75 -11.21 26.33
C ASP A 327 5.16 -9.78 26.69
N SER A 328 4.30 -9.11 27.47
CA SER A 328 4.42 -7.76 28.01
C SER A 328 5.57 -7.59 29.03
N SER A 329 6.59 -8.45 28.99
CA SER A 329 7.75 -8.40 29.88
C SER A 329 8.98 -7.90 29.14
N PRO A 330 9.62 -6.81 29.60
CA PRO A 330 10.97 -6.48 29.17
C PRO A 330 11.94 -7.52 29.75
N MET A 331 13.00 -7.84 29.00
CA MET A 331 14.11 -8.74 29.36
C MET A 331 13.89 -10.24 29.18
N ARG A 332 14.35 -10.74 28.03
CA ARG A 332 15.38 -11.80 28.00
C ARG A 332 16.13 -11.78 26.67
N GLU A 333 17.28 -11.08 26.66
CA GLU A 333 18.30 -11.29 25.65
C GLU A 333 18.81 -12.73 25.78
N ARG A 334 18.43 -13.59 24.84
CA ARG A 334 19.19 -14.82 24.56
C ARG A 334 20.00 -14.58 23.29
N SER A 335 21.30 -14.43 23.49
CA SER A 335 22.39 -14.69 22.53
C SER A 335 22.33 -14.02 21.15
N GLY A 336 23.11 -12.94 20.98
CA GLY A 336 23.97 -12.71 19.80
C GLY A 336 23.33 -12.18 18.51
N GLU A 337 22.07 -12.46 18.24
CA GLU A 337 21.34 -11.88 17.10
C GLU A 337 20.14 -11.11 17.61
N SER A 338 20.26 -9.78 17.62
CA SER A 338 19.11 -8.89 17.83
C SER A 338 18.17 -9.03 16.64
N THR A 339 17.34 -10.07 16.62
CA THR A 339 16.15 -10.14 15.78
C THR A 339 15.25 -9.02 16.25
N LEU A 340 15.20 -7.94 15.49
CA LEU A 340 14.32 -6.82 15.76
C LEU A 340 12.89 -7.34 15.78
N ARG A 341 12.25 -7.33 16.96
CA ARG A 341 10.91 -7.88 17.15
C ARG A 341 9.83 -6.83 16.92
N GLY A 342 8.68 -7.28 16.41
CA GLY A 342 7.45 -6.51 16.36
C GLY A 342 6.77 -6.59 14.99
N HIS A 343 5.45 -6.74 15.02
CA HIS A 343 4.59 -6.89 13.84
C HIS A 343 3.29 -6.07 14.00
N GLY A 344 2.49 -6.03 12.94
CA GLY A 344 1.18 -5.40 12.97
C GLY A 344 1.19 -3.87 12.80
N TYR A 345 0.02 -3.25 12.91
CA TYR A 345 -0.11 -1.81 12.68
C TYR A 345 0.59 -0.97 13.78
N VAL A 346 1.07 0.23 13.42
CA VAL A 346 1.80 1.11 14.34
C VAL A 346 0.92 2.29 14.73
N TRP A 347 0.58 2.35 16.02
CA TRP A 347 -0.12 3.49 16.62
C TRP A 347 0.87 4.42 17.34
N VAL A 348 0.54 5.71 17.40
CA VAL A 348 1.34 6.71 18.13
C VAL A 348 1.38 6.42 19.64
N ASP A 349 0.25 5.96 20.19
CA ASP A 349 0.07 5.66 21.60
C ASP A 349 -1.05 4.64 21.82
N GLU A 350 -1.06 4.01 22.99
CA GLU A 350 -2.03 2.94 23.34
C GLU A 350 -3.47 3.47 23.45
N ALA A 351 -3.68 4.74 23.87
CA ALA A 351 -5.03 5.30 23.96
C ALA A 351 -5.64 5.52 22.57
N THR A 352 -4.85 5.91 21.59
CA THR A 352 -5.27 5.99 20.18
C THR A 352 -5.54 4.60 19.61
N LYS A 353 -4.70 3.61 19.91
CA LYS A 353 -4.93 2.20 19.54
C LYS A 353 -6.27 1.70 20.05
N GLN A 354 -6.55 1.84 21.34
CA GLN A 354 -7.80 1.35 21.94
C GLN A 354 -9.05 2.04 21.36
N ARG A 355 -8.99 3.36 21.14
CA ARG A 355 -10.10 4.11 20.52
C ARG A 355 -10.35 3.69 19.07
N GLU A 356 -9.29 3.54 18.28
CA GLU A 356 -9.40 3.14 16.89
C GLU A 356 -9.90 1.69 16.77
N LEU A 357 -9.37 0.76 17.56
CA LEU A 357 -9.86 -0.62 17.60
C LEU A 357 -11.37 -0.67 17.89
N ALA A 358 -11.81 0.02 18.95
CA ALA A 358 -13.23 0.08 19.33
C ALA A 358 -14.14 0.62 18.21
N ALA A 359 -13.66 1.62 17.45
CA ALA A 359 -14.41 2.20 16.34
C ALA A 359 -14.53 1.27 15.12
N TRP A 360 -13.55 0.39 14.91
CA TRP A 360 -13.52 -0.54 13.78
C TRP A 360 -14.24 -1.88 14.07
N VAL A 361 -14.56 -2.19 15.33
CA VAL A 361 -15.19 -3.47 15.77
C VAL A 361 -16.32 -3.92 14.84
N PRO A 362 -17.37 -3.13 14.53
CA PRO A 362 -18.49 -3.62 13.73
C PRO A 362 -18.08 -4.03 12.31
N ARG A 363 -17.10 -3.31 11.72
CA ARG A 363 -16.57 -3.60 10.38
C ARG A 363 -15.72 -4.88 10.40
N ILE A 364 -14.85 -5.02 11.40
CA ILE A 364 -13.95 -6.17 11.53
C ILE A 364 -14.79 -7.44 11.74
N GLU A 365 -15.71 -7.42 12.71
CA GLU A 365 -16.56 -8.57 13.04
C GLU A 365 -17.49 -8.97 11.89
N GLY A 366 -18.04 -7.97 11.19
CA GLY A 366 -18.80 -8.21 9.97
C GLY A 366 -17.97 -8.83 8.85
N TRP A 367 -16.68 -8.49 8.72
CA TRP A 367 -15.78 -9.03 7.70
C TRP A 367 -15.26 -10.43 8.03
N ARG A 368 -14.97 -10.74 9.29
CA ARG A 368 -14.39 -12.03 9.74
C ARG A 368 -15.19 -13.25 9.34
N ASN A 369 -16.51 -13.11 9.18
CA ASN A 369 -17.40 -14.21 8.77
C ASN A 369 -17.60 -14.29 7.25
N THR A 370 -16.85 -13.51 6.47
CA THR A 370 -17.04 -13.43 5.02
C THR A 370 -16.06 -14.29 4.24
N ARG A 371 -16.43 -14.57 2.99
CA ARG A 371 -15.55 -15.26 2.03
C ARG A 371 -14.25 -14.50 1.78
N SER A 372 -14.32 -13.16 1.79
CA SER A 372 -13.15 -12.31 1.57
C SER A 372 -12.10 -12.51 2.66
N TYR A 373 -12.53 -12.62 3.92
CA TYR A 373 -11.66 -12.93 5.05
C TYR A 373 -10.96 -14.28 4.90
N TYR A 374 -11.70 -15.36 4.59
CA TYR A 374 -11.10 -16.68 4.40
C TYR A 374 -10.13 -16.73 3.22
N TYR A 375 -10.44 -16.03 2.12
CA TYR A 375 -9.50 -15.90 1.01
C TYR A 375 -8.25 -15.12 1.40
N PHE A 376 -8.39 -14.07 2.20
CA PHE A 376 -7.24 -13.31 2.69
C PHE A 376 -6.33 -14.16 3.57
N ILE A 377 -6.86 -15.04 4.44
CA ILE A 377 -6.05 -16.01 5.20
C ILE A 377 -5.25 -16.93 4.25
N GLN A 378 -5.91 -17.48 3.23
CA GLN A 378 -5.23 -18.33 2.23
C GLN A 378 -4.13 -17.59 1.49
N ASP A 379 -4.37 -16.33 1.13
CA ASP A 379 -3.41 -15.50 0.41
C ASP A 379 -2.23 -15.14 1.31
N THR A 380 -2.48 -14.77 2.57
CA THR A 380 -1.43 -14.55 3.58
C THR A 380 -0.57 -15.80 3.78
N ALA A 381 -1.17 -16.98 3.89
CA ALA A 381 -0.44 -18.25 4.00
C ALA A 381 0.43 -18.52 2.77
N THR A 382 -0.13 -18.34 1.56
CA THR A 382 0.61 -18.53 0.30
C THR A 382 1.77 -17.55 0.19
N MET A 383 1.53 -16.28 0.54
CA MET A 383 2.55 -15.24 0.57
C MET A 383 3.64 -15.54 1.59
N HIS A 384 3.32 -16.03 2.79
CA HIS A 384 4.32 -16.40 3.79
C HIS A 384 5.18 -17.59 3.34
N LEU A 385 4.59 -18.58 2.66
CA LEU A 385 5.32 -19.77 2.20
C LEU A 385 6.27 -19.48 1.05
N VAL A 386 5.76 -18.83 -0.01
CA VAL A 386 6.44 -18.71 -1.32
C VAL A 386 6.76 -17.26 -1.70
N GLY A 387 5.95 -16.29 -1.24
CA GLY A 387 5.97 -14.92 -1.76
C GLY A 387 6.75 -13.87 -0.95
N LYS A 388 7.06 -14.13 0.33
CA LYS A 388 7.80 -13.23 1.24
C LYS A 388 9.24 -13.72 1.41
N PRO A 389 10.23 -13.03 0.82
CA PRO A 389 11.65 -13.34 0.98
C PRO A 389 12.11 -13.22 2.45
N LEU A 390 11.67 -12.15 3.13
CA LEU A 390 11.99 -11.91 4.54
C LEU A 390 10.85 -12.38 5.43
N LYS A 391 11.12 -13.42 6.23
CA LYS A 391 10.14 -14.06 7.14
C LYS A 391 10.28 -13.63 8.60
N GLY A 392 11.49 -13.32 9.06
CA GLY A 392 11.77 -12.94 10.46
C GLY A 392 11.83 -11.44 10.73
N LEU A 393 11.28 -10.62 9.83
CA LEU A 393 11.27 -9.16 9.97
C LEU A 393 10.03 -8.59 9.26
N ASP A 394 9.12 -7.99 10.03
CA ASP A 394 8.03 -7.20 9.45
C ASP A 394 8.55 -5.83 9.00
N VAL A 395 9.01 -5.78 7.75
CA VAL A 395 9.55 -4.58 7.10
C VAL A 395 8.56 -3.40 7.17
N GLN A 396 7.26 -3.67 7.04
CA GLN A 396 6.24 -2.64 7.07
C GLN A 396 6.05 -2.08 8.47
N HIS A 397 5.96 -2.94 9.48
CA HIS A 397 5.87 -2.49 10.86
C HIS A 397 7.05 -1.58 11.23
N HIS A 398 8.29 -1.99 10.94
CA HIS A 398 9.46 -1.21 11.30
C HIS A 398 9.65 0.07 10.47
N HIS A 399 9.23 0.06 9.20
CA HIS A 399 9.17 1.29 8.41
C HIS A 399 8.13 2.25 9.00
N ASP A 400 6.94 1.77 9.35
CA ASP A 400 5.89 2.58 9.95
C ASP A 400 6.29 3.12 11.33
N ARG A 401 7.13 2.40 12.09
CA ARG A 401 7.75 2.92 13.32
C ARG A 401 8.64 4.13 13.04
N LEU A 402 9.50 4.08 12.01
CA LEU A 402 10.33 5.23 11.62
C LEU A 402 9.49 6.42 11.15
N ARG A 403 8.34 6.15 10.53
CA ARG A 403 7.43 7.18 10.00
C ARG A 403 6.59 7.85 11.08
N THR A 404 6.02 7.05 11.99
CA THR A 404 4.93 7.47 12.89
C THR A 404 5.44 7.78 14.29
N LEU A 405 6.48 7.09 14.76
CA LEU A 405 6.96 7.21 16.14
C LEU A 405 8.19 8.10 16.25
N LYS A 406 8.31 8.78 17.39
CA LYS A 406 9.55 9.39 17.84
C LYS A 406 10.40 8.33 18.54
N LEU A 407 11.18 7.58 17.77
CA LEU A 407 12.04 6.53 18.31
C LEU A 407 13.25 7.11 19.05
N SER A 408 13.73 6.38 20.06
CA SER A 408 15.04 6.66 20.68
C SER A 408 16.18 6.37 19.70
N ASP A 409 17.35 6.98 19.90
CA ASP A 409 18.55 6.71 19.08
C ASP A 409 18.90 5.21 19.07
N VAL A 410 18.65 4.50 20.18
CA VAL A 410 18.91 3.05 20.30
C VAL A 410 17.92 2.24 19.45
N ASP A 411 16.63 2.57 19.53
CA ASP A 411 15.59 1.87 18.76
C ASP A 411 15.71 2.15 17.26
N ALA A 412 15.95 3.41 16.89
CA ALA A 412 16.18 3.80 15.51
C ALA A 412 17.40 3.07 14.94
N LYS A 413 18.51 3.00 15.70
CA LYS A 413 19.70 2.23 15.33
C LYS A 413 19.36 0.77 15.05
N ALA A 414 18.59 0.12 15.92
CA ALA A 414 18.20 -1.27 15.75
C ALA A 414 17.45 -1.49 14.43
N VAL A 415 16.51 -0.59 14.08
CA VAL A 415 15.78 -0.64 12.80
C VAL A 415 16.72 -0.52 11.59
N TYR A 416 17.54 0.53 11.52
CA TYR A 416 18.41 0.77 10.37
C TYR A 416 19.44 -0.35 10.18
N VAL A 417 20.02 -0.85 11.28
CA VAL A 417 20.99 -1.95 11.23
C VAL A 417 20.32 -3.24 10.81
N ALA A 418 19.11 -3.55 11.30
CA ALA A 418 18.35 -4.73 10.88
C ALA A 418 18.00 -4.65 9.39
N PHE A 419 17.52 -3.51 8.90
CA PHE A 419 17.19 -3.33 7.48
C PHE A 419 18.42 -3.54 6.60
N SER A 420 19.54 -2.92 6.95
CA SER A 420 20.79 -3.08 6.19
C SER A 420 21.31 -4.52 6.21
N LYS A 421 21.17 -5.25 7.32
CA LYS A 421 21.61 -6.65 7.44
C LYS A 421 20.71 -7.64 6.71
N SER A 422 19.39 -7.43 6.76
CA SER A 422 18.40 -8.37 6.23
C SER A 422 18.09 -8.17 4.75
N ILE A 423 18.09 -6.92 4.25
CA ILE A 423 17.66 -6.59 2.88
C ILE A 423 18.88 -6.60 1.94
N LYS A 424 19.18 -7.74 1.32
CA LYS A 424 20.40 -7.94 0.51
C LYS A 424 20.13 -8.31 -0.94
N ASP A 425 19.25 -9.29 -1.15
CA ASP A 425 18.92 -9.84 -2.46
C ASP A 425 17.84 -9.02 -3.18
N TYR A 426 17.71 -9.27 -4.49
CA TYR A 426 16.73 -8.61 -5.36
C TYR A 426 15.31 -8.65 -4.78
N ASN A 427 14.85 -9.82 -4.32
CA ASN A 427 13.48 -9.98 -3.86
C ASN A 427 13.24 -9.27 -2.52
N SER A 428 14.22 -9.28 -1.60
CA SER A 428 14.14 -8.51 -0.36
C SER A 428 14.05 -7.00 -0.59
N ILE A 429 14.73 -6.48 -1.63
CA ILE A 429 14.61 -5.08 -2.05
C ILE A 429 13.22 -4.84 -2.65
N CYS A 430 12.71 -5.73 -3.50
CA CYS A 430 11.32 -5.64 -3.98
C CYS A 430 10.29 -5.64 -2.83
N GLN A 431 10.51 -6.47 -1.80
CA GLN A 431 9.65 -6.48 -0.61
C GLN A 431 9.69 -5.14 0.11
N LEU A 432 10.87 -4.55 0.31
CA LEU A 432 11.00 -3.21 0.86
C LEU A 432 10.24 -2.19 0.00
N LEU A 433 10.53 -2.12 -1.30
CA LEU A 433 9.92 -1.14 -2.22
C LEU A 433 8.39 -1.25 -2.28
N SER A 434 7.83 -2.46 -2.14
CA SER A 434 6.37 -2.67 -2.08
C SER A 434 5.70 -2.03 -0.86
N VAL A 435 6.46 -1.85 0.23
CA VAL A 435 6.00 -1.28 1.50
C VAL A 435 6.19 0.25 1.56
N ILE A 436 7.09 0.79 0.73
CA ILE A 436 7.42 2.21 0.70
C ILE A 436 7.04 2.88 -0.63
N PRO A 437 5.76 2.85 -1.04
CA PRO A 437 5.36 3.42 -2.31
C PRO A 437 5.69 4.93 -2.36
N GLU A 438 5.93 5.44 -3.56
CA GLU A 438 6.31 6.85 -3.79
C GLU A 438 5.27 7.83 -3.25
N THR A 439 3.99 7.43 -3.33
CA THR A 439 2.84 8.17 -2.76
C THR A 439 2.91 8.32 -1.23
N GLN A 440 3.68 7.48 -0.54
CA GLN A 440 3.89 7.49 0.91
C GLN A 440 5.32 7.88 1.31
N ALA A 441 5.89 8.86 0.61
CA ALA A 441 7.22 9.43 0.84
C ALA A 441 8.42 8.55 0.42
N GLY A 442 8.19 7.37 -0.16
CA GLY A 442 9.25 6.54 -0.74
C GLY A 442 10.43 6.30 0.22
N LEU A 443 11.65 6.55 -0.26
CA LEU A 443 12.88 6.36 0.52
C LEU A 443 13.13 7.42 1.61
N PHE A 444 12.25 8.40 1.78
CA PHE A 444 12.49 9.54 2.68
C PHE A 444 12.85 9.10 4.10
N TYR A 445 12.00 8.29 4.75
CA TYR A 445 12.22 7.86 6.14
C TYR A 445 13.45 6.97 6.29
N LEU A 446 13.81 6.19 5.27
CA LEU A 446 15.06 5.43 5.27
C LEU A 446 16.28 6.34 5.15
N SER A 447 16.19 7.40 4.35
CA SER A 447 17.29 8.35 4.15
C SER A 447 17.60 9.18 5.40
N MET A 448 16.66 9.28 6.34
CA MET A 448 16.89 9.99 7.61
C MET A 448 18.01 9.34 8.45
N GLY A 449 18.29 8.05 8.25
CA GLY A 449 19.41 7.35 8.89
C GLY A 449 20.78 7.93 8.54
N LEU A 450 20.91 8.65 7.42
CA LEU A 450 22.13 9.38 7.03
C LEU A 450 22.48 10.51 8.02
N PHE A 451 21.50 11.01 8.77
CA PHE A 451 21.67 12.12 9.72
C PHE A 451 21.70 11.66 11.18
N HIS A 452 21.76 10.34 11.42
CA HIS A 452 21.82 9.79 12.76
C HIS A 452 23.17 10.11 13.44
N ASN A 453 23.16 10.28 14.78
CA ASN A 453 24.36 10.60 15.57
C ASN A 453 25.43 9.49 15.51
N ASP A 454 24.99 8.24 15.52
CA ASP A 454 25.85 7.05 15.43
C ASP A 454 26.36 6.80 14.00
N SER A 455 27.68 6.65 13.83
CA SER A 455 28.33 6.34 12.55
C SER A 455 27.94 4.98 11.98
N VAL A 456 27.65 3.98 12.83
CA VAL A 456 27.21 2.65 12.41
C VAL A 456 25.89 2.73 11.65
N VAL A 457 24.96 3.58 12.12
CA VAL A 457 23.66 3.80 11.47
C VAL A 457 23.84 4.50 10.13
N ARG A 458 24.68 5.54 10.07
CA ARG A 458 24.97 6.26 8.83
C ARG A 458 25.57 5.32 7.78
N ASN A 459 26.54 4.51 8.17
CA ASN A 459 27.19 3.52 7.29
C ASN A 459 26.22 2.43 6.84
N ALA A 460 25.41 1.88 7.76
CA ALA A 460 24.38 0.89 7.42
C ALA A 460 23.34 1.43 6.44
N THR A 461 22.96 2.71 6.59
CA THR A 461 22.02 3.41 5.70
C THR A 461 22.62 3.60 4.31
N VAL A 462 23.91 4.00 4.22
CA VAL A 462 24.62 4.10 2.94
C VAL A 462 24.65 2.75 2.24
N ASP A 463 24.96 1.65 2.93
CA ASP A 463 25.02 0.31 2.34
C ASP A 463 23.66 -0.16 1.81
N LEU A 464 22.58 0.18 2.49
CA LEU A 464 21.22 -0.12 2.02
C LEU A 464 20.86 0.72 0.78
N LEU A 465 21.11 2.03 0.82
CA LEU A 465 20.82 2.92 -0.31
C LEU A 465 21.66 2.60 -1.55
N ASP A 466 22.92 2.15 -1.37
CA ASP A 466 23.78 1.72 -2.46
C ASP A 466 23.17 0.53 -3.22
N ARG A 467 22.73 -0.51 -2.49
CA ARG A 467 22.00 -1.67 -3.04
C ARG A 467 20.70 -1.28 -3.73
N ILE A 468 19.92 -0.38 -3.13
CA ILE A 468 18.68 0.11 -3.74
C ILE A 468 18.98 0.87 -5.04
N SER A 469 20.05 1.65 -5.10
CA SER A 469 20.38 2.48 -6.27
C SER A 469 20.76 1.67 -7.53
N VAL A 470 21.27 0.44 -7.34
CA VAL A 470 21.63 -0.48 -8.44
C VAL A 470 20.52 -1.46 -8.80
N HIS A 471 19.46 -1.55 -7.99
CA HIS A 471 18.31 -2.42 -8.23
C HIS A 471 17.44 -1.89 -9.39
N GLU A 472 16.92 -2.78 -10.24
CA GLU A 472 16.12 -2.45 -11.44
C GLU A 472 14.97 -1.48 -11.12
N ALA A 473 14.16 -1.77 -10.09
CA ALA A 473 13.14 -0.84 -9.61
C ALA A 473 13.71 0.26 -8.69
N GLY A 474 14.73 -0.08 -7.89
CA GLY A 474 15.18 0.78 -6.79
C GLY A 474 15.87 2.05 -7.28
N ARG A 475 16.49 2.02 -8.47
CA ARG A 475 17.08 3.18 -9.12
C ARG A 475 16.08 4.33 -9.33
N HIS A 476 14.80 4.01 -9.57
CA HIS A 476 13.76 5.02 -9.75
C HIS A 476 13.40 5.71 -8.44
N PHE A 477 13.22 4.93 -7.37
CA PHE A 477 13.01 5.45 -6.02
C PHE A 477 14.21 6.28 -5.55
N TRP A 478 15.43 5.84 -5.86
CA TRP A 478 16.66 6.59 -5.59
C TRP A 478 16.72 7.92 -6.35
N ALA A 479 16.32 7.94 -7.62
CA ALA A 479 16.32 9.16 -8.44
C ALA A 479 15.38 10.24 -7.88
N GLN A 480 14.27 9.83 -7.24
CA GLN A 480 13.31 10.72 -6.60
C GLN A 480 13.78 11.25 -5.23
N LEU A 481 14.83 10.67 -4.65
CA LEU A 481 15.35 11.10 -3.36
C LEU A 481 15.86 12.55 -3.43
N SER A 482 15.56 13.33 -2.38
CA SER A 482 15.93 14.74 -2.31
C SER A 482 17.43 14.96 -2.55
N ARG A 483 17.78 16.08 -3.20
CA ARG A 483 19.19 16.44 -3.45
C ARG A 483 19.98 16.53 -2.14
N PHE A 484 19.34 17.00 -1.07
CA PHE A 484 19.93 17.10 0.26
C PHE A 484 20.36 15.73 0.79
N ALA A 485 19.47 14.73 0.77
CA ALA A 485 19.79 13.38 1.21
C ALA A 485 20.87 12.72 0.33
N ARG A 486 20.80 12.91 -1.00
CA ARG A 486 21.84 12.41 -1.93
C ARG A 486 23.22 13.00 -1.65
N LEU A 487 23.32 14.30 -1.33
CA LEU A 487 24.58 14.93 -0.94
C LEU A 487 25.15 14.36 0.36
N ALA A 488 24.31 14.11 1.36
CA ALA A 488 24.72 13.47 2.61
C ALA A 488 25.25 12.05 2.35
N TYR A 489 24.54 11.27 1.53
CA TYR A 489 24.98 9.94 1.10
C TYR A 489 26.38 9.98 0.45
N TYR A 490 26.62 10.85 -0.53
CA TYR A 490 27.92 10.92 -1.20
C TYR A 490 29.06 11.34 -0.27
N ARG A 491 28.78 12.22 0.71
CA ARG A 491 29.78 12.61 1.73
C ARG A 491 30.16 11.42 2.60
N ILE A 492 29.16 10.74 3.18
CA ILE A 492 29.39 9.60 4.07
C ILE A 492 30.03 8.44 3.32
N LYS A 493 29.59 8.14 2.08
CA LYS A 493 30.19 7.11 1.23
C LYS A 493 31.67 7.36 0.98
N ARG A 494 32.03 8.60 0.61
CA ARG A 494 33.44 8.98 0.39
C ARG A 494 34.27 8.88 1.67
N ASP A 495 33.71 9.29 2.80
CA ASP A 495 34.41 9.23 4.08
C ASP A 495 34.64 7.77 4.50
N LYS A 496 33.65 6.90 4.32
CA LYS A 496 33.77 5.45 4.51
C LYS A 496 34.80 4.82 3.57
N GLU A 497 34.80 5.17 2.29
CA GLU A 497 35.79 4.68 1.31
C GLU A 497 37.22 5.11 1.68
N ARG A 498 37.39 6.32 2.24
CA ARG A 498 38.69 6.81 2.73
C ARG A 498 39.18 6.05 3.96
N GLU A 499 38.28 5.75 4.90
CA GLU A 499 38.61 4.93 6.07
C GLU A 499 39.04 3.51 5.65
N VAL A 500 38.32 2.91 4.69
CA VAL A 500 38.64 1.58 4.14
C VAL A 500 39.91 1.58 3.28
N ALA A 501 40.25 2.70 2.63
CA ALA A 501 41.49 2.86 1.86
C ALA A 501 42.71 3.20 2.74
N SER A 502 42.52 3.50 4.03
CA SER A 502 43.58 3.82 4.98
C SER A 502 44.02 2.69 5.95
N PRO A 503 44.05 1.37 5.61
CA PRO A 503 44.61 0.37 6.51
C PRO A 503 46.09 0.12 6.18
N LEU A 504 46.99 0.85 6.85
CA LEU A 504 48.38 0.50 7.26
C LEU A 504 49.22 1.77 7.53
N SER A 505 49.07 2.37 8.71
CA SER A 505 50.25 2.89 9.42
C SER A 505 50.71 1.76 10.34
N SER A 506 51.86 1.17 10.01
CA SER A 506 52.49 0.08 10.77
C SER A 506 52.70 0.44 12.25
N PRO A 507 52.52 -0.50 13.19
CA PRO A 507 53.12 -0.38 14.51
C PRO A 507 54.63 -0.67 14.38
N PHE A 508 55.44 -0.04 15.22
CA PHE A 508 56.92 -0.02 15.23
C PHE A 508 57.56 1.05 14.34
N ASP A 509 57.83 2.22 14.92
CA ASP A 509 59.23 2.54 15.24
C ASP A 509 59.31 3.43 16.48
N ASP A 510 60.28 3.09 17.32
CA ASP A 510 60.51 3.55 18.67
C ASP A 510 61.33 4.85 18.68
N ASN A 511 61.09 5.69 19.68
CA ASN A 511 62.08 6.54 20.33
C ASN A 511 62.93 7.52 19.49
N THR A 512 62.62 8.82 19.58
CA THR A 512 63.65 9.83 19.90
C THR A 512 63.01 11.10 20.47
N SER A 513 63.23 11.26 21.76
CA SER A 513 63.18 12.49 22.54
C SER A 513 63.73 13.70 21.79
N HIS A 514 62.97 14.81 21.73
CA HIS A 514 63.52 16.14 22.00
C HIS A 514 62.44 17.05 22.60
N SER A 515 62.58 17.25 23.91
CA SER A 515 62.08 18.39 24.67
C SER A 515 62.66 19.69 24.08
N ILE A 516 61.84 20.73 23.90
CA ILE A 516 62.22 22.13 24.13
C ILE A 516 60.98 22.87 24.71
N VAL A 517 61.17 23.34 25.93
CA VAL A 517 60.33 24.24 26.70
C VAL A 517 60.45 25.66 26.15
N GLY A 518 59.35 26.41 26.10
CA GLY A 518 59.36 27.83 25.73
C GLY A 518 58.08 28.55 26.13
N VAL A 519 57.93 28.81 27.42
CA VAL A 519 56.94 29.74 27.98
C VAL A 519 57.44 31.18 27.77
N ALA A 520 56.61 32.07 27.22
CA ALA A 520 56.69 33.50 27.52
C ALA A 520 55.33 34.19 27.27
N VAL A 521 54.85 34.83 28.33
CA VAL A 521 53.67 35.69 28.43
C VAL A 521 54.12 37.16 28.36
N SER A 522 53.19 38.03 27.95
CA SER A 522 53.07 39.50 28.12
C SER A 522 53.98 40.44 27.31
N HIS A 523 53.39 41.37 26.54
CA HIS A 523 52.97 42.70 27.02
C HIS A 523 52.27 43.56 25.95
N THR A 524 51.53 44.52 26.48
CA THR A 524 50.57 45.51 25.96
C THR A 524 51.14 46.73 25.22
N SER A 525 50.37 47.19 24.22
CA SER A 525 50.02 48.57 23.82
C SER A 525 51.07 49.63 23.43
N VAL A 526 50.84 50.37 22.33
CA VAL A 526 50.22 51.72 22.27
C VAL A 526 50.36 52.34 20.87
N GLY A 527 49.24 52.90 20.36
CA GLY A 527 49.20 54.18 19.62
C GLY A 527 48.96 54.13 18.10
N THR A 528 48.30 55.08 17.41
CA THR A 528 47.47 56.25 17.76
C THR A 528 46.74 56.74 16.48
N LYS A 529 45.45 57.10 16.59
CA LYS A 529 44.65 58.16 15.88
C LYS A 529 44.65 58.34 14.34
N LYS A 530 43.41 58.33 13.79
CA LYS A 530 42.63 59.38 13.05
C LYS A 530 41.70 58.63 12.06
N GLY A 531 40.37 58.72 12.04
CA GLY A 531 39.44 59.81 12.33
C GLY A 531 39.08 60.51 11.03
N VAL A 532 37.91 60.21 10.43
CA VAL A 532 37.01 61.15 9.69
C VAL A 532 35.68 60.44 9.31
N ARG A 533 34.58 61.11 9.71
CA ARG A 533 33.14 61.04 9.35
C ARG A 533 32.87 60.77 7.85
N ARG A 534 31.69 60.31 7.37
CA ARG A 534 30.30 60.68 7.69
C ARG A 534 29.33 59.78 6.87
N SER A 535 28.09 59.69 7.37
CA SER A 535 26.81 59.30 6.73
C SER A 535 26.67 57.88 6.20
#